data_AF-A0A0H3CPJ2-F1
#
_entry.id   AF-A0A0H3CPJ2-F1
#
_cell.length_a   1.000
_cell.length_b   1.000
_cell.length_c   1.000
_cell.angle_alpha   90.00
_cell.angle_beta   90.00
_cell.angle_gamma   90.00
#
_symmetry.space_group_name_H-M   'P 1'
#
loop_
_entity.id
_entity.type
_entity.pdbx_description
1 polymer ?
#
loop_
_entity_poly.entity_id
_entity_poly.type
_entity_poly.pdbx_seq_one_letter_code
_entity_poly.pdbx_strand_id
1 'polypeptide(L)'
;MSKRKAAIIRATLKPLLAADADLEAEVRKALLALDEAEKEDEKEKKPAEDEDDDKDDEKKKTADDEDDEDSDDKKKKPAEDEDDEDDKKDDKVSKTAMDSAIRLAADSATKRAAENFRKVREAEQAVRPLIGDVVAMDSADDVYRTALEQAGVDIEGVHPSAFPKMVKMAIEQQNNKRPVIAQDSATVSEFEKAFPTAGKLKRGF
;
A
#
# COMPACT_ATOMS: atom_id res chain seq x y z
N MET A 1 14.02 18.26 -12.50
CA MET A 1 15.32 18.39 -11.80
C MET A 1 16.25 19.29 -12.60
N SER A 2 16.92 20.24 -11.94
CA SER A 2 17.98 21.05 -12.57
C SER A 2 19.13 20.14 -13.04
N LYS A 3 19.80 20.50 -14.15
CA LYS A 3 20.93 19.73 -14.71
C LYS A 3 22.06 19.53 -13.68
N ARG A 4 22.23 20.49 -12.75
CA ARG A 4 23.17 20.40 -11.62
C ARG A 4 22.79 19.30 -10.63
N LYS A 5 21.51 19.25 -10.22
CA LYS A 5 20.96 18.22 -9.31
C LYS A 5 21.18 16.81 -9.84
N ALA A 6 20.88 16.58 -11.12
CA ALA A 6 21.09 15.28 -11.75
C ALA A 6 22.58 14.89 -11.87
N ALA A 7 23.47 15.87 -12.02
CA ALA A 7 24.91 15.62 -12.09
C ALA A 7 25.49 15.20 -10.73
N ILE A 8 25.06 15.83 -9.63
CA ILE A 8 25.51 15.53 -8.26
C ILE A 8 25.10 14.10 -7.87
N ILE A 9 23.82 13.73 -8.06
CA ILE A 9 23.31 12.39 -7.77
C ILE A 9 24.06 11.32 -8.58
N ARG A 10 24.33 11.60 -9.86
CA ARG A 10 25.05 10.66 -10.73
C ARG A 10 26.51 10.53 -10.32
N ALA A 11 27.17 11.61 -9.89
CA ALA A 11 28.56 11.55 -9.46
C ALA A 11 28.73 10.71 -8.19
N THR A 12 27.80 10.82 -7.24
CA THR A 12 27.86 10.09 -5.96
C THR A 12 27.43 8.64 -6.08
N LEU A 13 26.37 8.33 -6.84
CA LEU A 13 25.80 6.98 -6.88
C LEU A 13 26.40 6.06 -7.97
N LYS A 14 26.97 6.62 -9.06
CA LYS A 14 27.52 5.83 -10.17
C LYS A 14 28.66 4.87 -9.81
N PRO A 15 29.63 5.21 -8.93
CA PRO A 15 30.67 4.25 -8.56
C PRO A 15 30.17 3.13 -7.64
N LEU A 16 29.08 3.35 -6.91
CA LEU A 16 28.57 2.41 -5.90
C LEU A 16 27.51 1.45 -6.47
N LEU A 17 26.89 1.81 -7.60
CA LEU A 17 25.86 1.00 -8.25
C LEU A 17 26.34 -0.39 -8.72
N ALA A 18 27.64 -0.55 -8.95
CA ALA A 18 28.24 -1.81 -9.42
C ALA A 18 28.81 -2.69 -8.29
N ALA A 19 28.82 -2.18 -7.05
CA ALA A 19 29.49 -2.81 -5.91
C ALA A 19 28.56 -3.57 -4.95
N ASP A 20 27.26 -3.66 -5.27
CA ASP A 20 26.22 -4.23 -4.39
C ASP A 20 26.25 -3.66 -2.95
N ALA A 21 26.78 -2.45 -2.82
CA ALA A 21 26.97 -1.77 -1.55
C ALA A 21 25.62 -1.26 -1.02
N ASP A 22 25.44 -1.28 0.30
CA ASP A 22 24.28 -0.67 0.94
C ASP A 22 24.29 0.84 0.71
N LEU A 23 23.38 1.33 -0.14
CA LEU A 23 23.35 2.70 -0.63
C LEU A 23 22.62 3.66 0.32
N GLU A 24 22.06 3.19 1.43
CA GLU A 24 21.14 4.01 2.24
C GLU A 24 21.82 5.25 2.82
N ALA A 25 23.04 5.13 3.33
CA ALA A 25 23.81 6.25 3.88
C ALA A 25 24.22 7.27 2.79
N GLU A 26 24.66 6.78 1.63
CA GLU A 26 25.11 7.63 0.54
C GLU A 26 23.96 8.34 -0.20
N VAL A 27 22.78 7.71 -0.27
CA VAL A 27 21.56 8.34 -0.79
C VAL A 27 21.10 9.48 0.11
N ARG A 28 21.15 9.30 1.44
CA ARG A 28 20.86 10.38 2.41
C ARG A 28 21.84 11.54 2.28
N LYS A 29 23.12 11.25 2.10
CA LYS A 29 24.15 12.27 1.86
C LYS A 29 23.94 13.01 0.54
N ALA A 30 23.53 12.31 -0.52
CA ALA A 30 23.20 12.93 -1.81
C ALA A 30 21.94 13.81 -1.72
N LEU A 31 20.95 13.43 -0.91
CA LEU A 31 19.76 14.25 -0.62
C LEU A 31 20.09 15.52 0.16
N LEU A 32 20.92 15.42 1.20
CA LEU A 32 21.39 16.60 1.94
C LEU A 32 22.16 17.58 1.04
N ALA A 33 23.00 17.06 0.14
CA ALA A 33 23.73 17.90 -0.83
C ALA A 33 22.80 18.56 -1.88
N LEU A 34 21.65 17.95 -2.19
CA LEU A 34 20.64 18.57 -3.05
C LEU A 34 19.90 19.71 -2.35
N ASP A 35 19.58 19.52 -1.07
CA ASP A 35 18.94 20.56 -0.25
C ASP A 35 19.87 21.75 -0.01
N GLU A 36 21.18 21.51 0.15
CA GLU A 36 22.18 22.56 0.29
C GLU A 36 22.38 23.36 -1.01
N ALA A 37 22.47 22.68 -2.16
CA ALA A 37 22.53 23.33 -3.47
C ALA A 37 21.24 24.13 -3.80
N GLU A 38 20.08 23.71 -3.29
CA GLU A 38 18.82 24.42 -3.45
C GLU A 38 18.76 25.71 -2.62
N LYS A 39 19.35 25.71 -1.42
CA LYS A 39 19.51 26.91 -0.58
C LYS A 39 20.51 27.92 -1.15
N GLU A 40 21.52 27.47 -1.90
CA GLU A 40 22.47 28.35 -2.58
C GLU A 40 21.87 28.95 -3.87
N ASP A 41 21.16 28.16 -4.67
CA ASP A 41 20.46 28.65 -5.89
C ASP A 41 19.34 29.67 -5.54
N GLU A 42 18.79 29.66 -4.31
CA GLU A 42 17.77 30.61 -3.82
C GLU A 42 18.38 31.94 -3.32
N LYS A 43 19.63 31.93 -2.83
CA LYS A 43 20.34 33.14 -2.37
C LYS A 43 20.86 34.03 -3.52
N GLU A 44 21.00 33.50 -4.73
CA GLU A 44 21.45 34.26 -5.91
C GLU A 44 20.30 35.01 -6.64
N LYS A 45 19.04 34.87 -6.22
CA LYS A 45 17.89 35.60 -6.79
C LYS A 45 17.37 36.70 -5.85
N LYS A 46 18.08 37.83 -5.79
CA LYS A 46 17.51 39.15 -5.44
C LYS A 46 17.85 40.16 -6.54
N PRO A 47 16.84 40.81 -7.13
CA PRO A 47 16.70 42.27 -7.05
C PRO A 47 15.29 42.61 -6.50
N ALA A 48 15.13 43.49 -5.50
CA ALA A 48 15.21 44.95 -5.52
C ALA A 48 14.09 45.61 -6.35
N GLU A 49 13.13 46.22 -5.61
CA GLU A 49 12.24 47.38 -5.86
C GLU A 49 11.64 47.63 -7.27
N ASP A 50 10.32 47.82 -7.39
CA ASP A 50 9.73 49.16 -7.54
C ASP A 50 8.17 49.17 -7.51
N GLU A 51 7.64 50.37 -7.26
CA GLU A 51 6.33 50.93 -6.87
C GLU A 51 5.02 50.57 -7.61
N ASP A 52 3.93 50.74 -6.84
CA ASP A 52 2.59 51.34 -7.12
C ASP A 52 1.75 50.92 -8.36
N ASP A 53 0.47 50.58 -8.13
CA ASP A 53 -0.65 51.53 -8.35
C ASP A 53 -2.05 50.96 -7.99
N ASP A 54 -2.75 51.76 -7.18
CA ASP A 54 -4.18 52.02 -6.94
C ASP A 54 -5.36 51.07 -7.32
N LYS A 55 -6.20 50.90 -6.26
CA LYS A 55 -7.65 51.20 -6.11
C LYS A 55 -8.80 50.35 -6.71
N ASP A 56 -9.81 50.24 -5.82
CA ASP A 56 -11.27 50.33 -6.06
C ASP A 56 -11.99 49.16 -6.76
N ASP A 57 -13.22 48.79 -6.43
CA ASP A 57 -14.14 49.13 -5.35
C ASP A 57 -15.27 48.07 -5.36
N GLU A 58 -15.85 47.85 -4.18
CA GLU A 58 -17.27 47.58 -3.90
C GLU A 58 -18.15 46.49 -4.59
N LYS A 59 -18.85 45.78 -3.68
CA LYS A 59 -20.29 45.35 -3.69
C LYS A 59 -20.64 44.15 -4.57
N LYS A 60 -21.50 43.18 -4.21
CA LYS A 60 -22.49 42.88 -3.12
C LYS A 60 -23.11 41.52 -3.58
N LYS A 61 -23.51 40.51 -2.79
CA LYS A 61 -24.67 40.40 -1.88
C LYS A 61 -24.96 38.87 -1.70
N THR A 62 -25.00 38.33 -0.47
CA THR A 62 -26.18 37.87 0.34
C THR A 62 -26.70 36.44 0.13
N ALA A 63 -26.66 35.65 1.22
CA ALA A 63 -27.74 34.81 1.79
C ALA A 63 -27.21 34.35 3.18
N ASP A 64 -27.66 34.90 4.32
CA ASP A 64 -28.92 34.64 5.03
C ASP A 64 -28.94 33.25 5.70
N ASP A 65 -28.73 33.18 7.01
CA ASP A 65 -29.80 32.81 7.98
C ASP A 65 -29.30 32.98 9.43
N GLU A 66 -30.23 33.46 10.27
CA GLU A 66 -30.18 33.66 11.73
C GLU A 66 -30.22 32.26 12.42
N ASP A 67 -29.92 31.97 13.68
CA ASP A 67 -30.18 32.56 14.99
C ASP A 67 -29.59 31.54 16.01
N ASP A 68 -28.99 31.99 17.12
CA ASP A 68 -29.27 31.50 18.49
C ASP A 68 -28.31 32.18 19.48
N GLU A 69 -28.91 32.88 20.44
CA GLU A 69 -28.28 33.70 21.45
C GLU A 69 -27.80 32.87 22.66
N ASP A 70 -26.91 33.52 23.43
CA ASP A 70 -26.82 33.42 24.90
C ASP A 70 -25.93 32.30 25.51
N SER A 71 -24.72 32.67 25.96
CA SER A 71 -24.47 32.82 27.40
C SER A 71 -23.09 33.42 27.74
N ASP A 72 -23.11 34.11 28.87
CA ASP A 72 -22.25 35.19 29.35
C ASP A 72 -20.92 34.76 30.04
N ASP A 73 -19.99 35.72 30.04
CA ASP A 73 -19.12 36.12 31.16
C ASP A 73 -18.03 35.14 31.72
N LYS A 74 -16.75 35.41 31.41
CA LYS A 74 -15.78 36.01 32.39
C LYS A 74 -14.34 36.16 31.88
N LYS A 75 -13.91 37.42 31.86
CA LYS A 75 -12.53 37.94 31.87
C LYS A 75 -11.54 37.10 32.70
N LYS A 76 -10.37 36.79 32.10
CA LYS A 76 -9.04 37.05 32.70
C LYS A 76 -8.01 37.39 31.60
N LYS A 77 -7.27 38.47 31.86
CA LYS A 77 -6.30 39.16 31.00
C LYS A 77 -5.02 38.33 30.77
N PRO A 78 -4.32 38.49 29.64
CA PRO A 78 -2.94 38.02 29.50
C PRO A 78 -2.03 38.90 30.36
N ALA A 79 -1.21 38.28 31.22
CA ALA A 79 -0.08 38.95 31.85
C ALA A 79 1.10 38.87 30.87
N GLU A 80 1.53 40.05 30.48
CA GLU A 80 2.74 40.42 29.78
C GLU A 80 3.95 40.00 30.63
N ASP A 81 4.84 39.19 30.06
CA ASP A 81 6.19 38.92 30.60
C ASP A 81 7.14 38.91 29.39
N GLU A 82 7.58 40.11 29.02
CA GLU A 82 8.69 40.35 28.10
C GLU A 82 10.00 40.22 28.88
N ASP A 83 10.78 39.17 28.58
CA ASP A 83 12.25 39.13 28.45
C ASP A 83 12.80 37.71 28.69
N ASP A 84 12.85 36.90 27.62
CA ASP A 84 14.00 36.03 27.29
C ASP A 84 13.70 35.29 25.97
N GLU A 85 13.89 35.99 24.84
CA GLU A 85 13.47 35.54 23.50
C GLU A 85 14.56 34.96 22.59
N ASP A 86 15.81 34.78 23.04
CA ASP A 86 16.88 34.36 22.11
C ASP A 86 17.46 32.94 22.29
N ASP A 87 16.96 32.12 23.23
CA ASP A 87 17.45 30.72 23.41
C ASP A 87 16.38 29.63 23.23
N LYS A 88 15.16 29.99 22.83
CA LYS A 88 14.01 29.04 22.71
C LYS A 88 13.64 28.67 21.27
N LYS A 89 14.31 29.20 20.25
CA LYS A 89 13.96 28.91 18.84
C LYS A 89 14.50 27.57 18.37
N ASP A 90 15.71 27.17 18.81
CA ASP A 90 16.30 25.87 18.47
C ASP A 90 15.55 24.68 19.10
N ASP A 91 15.04 24.84 20.33
CA ASP A 91 14.26 23.79 21.00
C ASP A 91 12.84 23.63 20.40
N LYS A 92 12.22 24.71 19.91
CA LYS A 92 10.91 24.67 19.24
C LYS A 92 10.98 24.01 17.86
N VAL A 93 12.04 24.24 17.07
CA VAL A 93 12.22 23.54 15.78
C VAL A 93 12.54 22.06 15.98
N SER A 94 13.31 21.71 17.02
CA SER A 94 13.57 20.31 17.41
C SER A 94 12.28 19.57 17.80
N LYS A 95 11.42 20.18 18.64
CA LYS A 95 10.11 19.63 19.03
C LYS A 95 9.16 19.49 17.84
N THR A 96 9.12 20.47 16.94
CA THR A 96 8.29 20.41 15.72
C THR A 96 8.79 19.34 14.76
N ALA A 97 10.11 19.17 14.62
CA ALA A 97 10.70 18.10 13.82
C ALA A 97 10.38 16.73 14.43
N MET A 98 10.45 16.57 15.75
CA MET A 98 10.07 15.34 16.44
C MET A 98 8.58 15.00 16.27
N ASP A 99 7.70 16.00 16.43
CA ASP A 99 6.26 15.84 16.23
C ASP A 99 5.90 15.47 14.79
N SER A 100 6.63 16.01 13.80
CA SER A 100 6.45 15.63 12.39
C SER A 100 6.93 14.21 12.11
N ALA A 101 8.03 13.76 12.74
CA ALA A 101 8.50 12.38 12.65
C ALA A 101 7.49 11.39 13.28
N ILE A 102 6.89 11.74 14.43
CA ILE A 102 5.84 10.93 15.07
C ILE A 102 4.60 10.83 14.17
N ARG A 103 4.16 11.95 13.58
CA ARG A 103 3.04 11.94 12.61
C ARG A 103 3.35 11.07 11.40
N LEU A 104 4.53 11.21 10.81
CA LEU A 104 4.94 10.39 9.66
C LEU A 104 5.00 8.90 10.02
N ALA A 105 5.51 8.56 11.21
CA ALA A 105 5.52 7.20 11.72
C ALA A 105 4.10 6.65 11.91
N ALA A 106 3.20 7.43 12.51
CA ALA A 106 1.79 7.07 12.68
C ALA A 106 1.09 6.87 11.34
N ASP A 107 1.28 7.77 10.37
CA ASP A 107 0.73 7.65 9.01
C ASP A 107 1.29 6.43 8.28
N SER A 108 2.56 6.11 8.48
CA SER A 108 3.15 4.90 7.91
C SER A 108 2.57 3.63 8.56
N ALA A 109 2.26 3.67 9.85
CA ALA A 109 1.65 2.54 10.56
C ALA A 109 0.19 2.33 10.13
N THR A 110 -0.59 3.40 9.99
CA THR A 110 -1.98 3.32 9.51
C THR A 110 -2.04 2.82 8.06
N LYS A 111 -1.13 3.26 7.19
CA LYS A 111 -1.01 2.75 5.82
C LYS A 111 -0.68 1.26 5.78
N ARG A 112 0.31 0.81 6.55
CA ARG A 112 0.66 -0.63 6.63
C ARG A 112 -0.51 -1.46 7.16
N ALA A 113 -1.21 -0.98 8.19
CA ALA A 113 -2.39 -1.66 8.72
C ALA A 113 -3.49 -1.77 7.66
N ALA A 114 -3.81 -0.67 6.96
CA ALA A 114 -4.79 -0.66 5.89
C ALA A 114 -4.40 -1.59 4.72
N GLU A 115 -3.13 -1.62 4.33
CA GLU A 115 -2.62 -2.54 3.32
C GLU A 115 -2.74 -3.99 3.76
N ASN A 116 -2.44 -4.31 5.02
CA ASN A 116 -2.58 -5.65 5.56
C ASN A 116 -4.04 -6.10 5.53
N PHE A 117 -4.99 -5.27 5.97
CA PHE A 117 -6.42 -5.59 5.89
C PHE A 117 -6.91 -5.80 4.45
N ARG A 118 -6.40 -5.01 3.49
CA ARG A 118 -6.70 -5.21 2.06
C ARG A 118 -6.19 -6.57 1.58
N LYS A 119 -4.93 -6.89 1.88
CA LYS A 119 -4.31 -8.18 1.51
C LYS A 119 -5.05 -9.37 2.14
N VAL A 120 -5.46 -9.26 3.40
CA VAL A 120 -6.24 -10.31 4.10
C VAL A 120 -7.57 -10.53 3.40
N ARG A 121 -8.31 -9.46 3.10
CA ARG A 121 -9.59 -9.56 2.38
C ARG A 121 -9.43 -10.15 0.97
N GLU A 122 -8.37 -9.77 0.25
CA GLU A 122 -8.05 -10.37 -1.05
C GLU A 122 -7.75 -11.87 -0.92
N ALA A 123 -7.03 -12.29 0.13
CA ALA A 123 -6.75 -13.68 0.41
C ALA A 123 -8.02 -14.48 0.73
N GLU A 124 -8.90 -13.96 1.59
CA GLU A 124 -10.20 -14.56 1.89
C GLU A 124 -11.03 -14.76 0.63
N GLN A 125 -11.11 -13.75 -0.24
CA GLN A 125 -11.84 -13.84 -1.50
C GLN A 125 -11.23 -14.87 -2.46
N ALA A 126 -9.90 -14.94 -2.54
CA ALA A 126 -9.20 -15.88 -3.40
C ALA A 126 -9.34 -17.33 -2.93
N VAL A 127 -9.38 -17.57 -1.61
CA VAL A 127 -9.48 -18.91 -1.01
C VAL A 127 -10.93 -19.41 -0.97
N ARG A 128 -11.92 -18.51 -0.95
CA ARG A 128 -13.35 -18.84 -0.85
C ARG A 128 -13.84 -19.96 -1.78
N PRO A 129 -13.42 -20.06 -3.05
CA PRO A 129 -13.84 -21.17 -3.92
C PRO A 129 -13.29 -22.53 -3.51
N LEU A 130 -12.15 -22.58 -2.82
CA LEU A 130 -11.43 -23.81 -2.48
C LEU A 130 -12.01 -24.46 -1.21
N ILE A 131 -12.38 -23.64 -0.21
CA ILE A 131 -12.69 -24.12 1.15
C ILE A 131 -13.84 -23.37 1.82
N GLY A 132 -14.38 -22.35 1.16
CA GLY A 132 -15.45 -21.52 1.71
C GLY A 132 -14.92 -20.40 2.61
N ASP A 133 -15.70 -20.04 3.63
CA ASP A 133 -15.37 -18.92 4.51
C ASP A 133 -14.28 -19.35 5.51
N VAL A 134 -13.15 -18.64 5.48
CA VAL A 134 -11.99 -18.90 6.35
C VAL A 134 -12.18 -18.16 7.68
N VAL A 135 -11.64 -18.73 8.76
CA VAL A 135 -11.54 -18.04 10.07
C VAL A 135 -10.72 -16.78 9.90
N ALA A 136 -11.20 -15.65 10.43
CA ALA A 136 -10.48 -14.39 10.34
C ALA A 136 -9.06 -14.53 10.94
N MET A 137 -8.04 -14.25 10.13
CA MET A 137 -6.64 -14.24 10.56
C MET A 137 -6.04 -12.85 10.38
N ASP A 138 -5.02 -12.55 11.18
CA ASP A 138 -4.40 -11.22 11.21
C ASP A 138 -3.42 -10.98 10.05
N SER A 139 -3.09 -12.03 9.27
CA SER A 139 -2.14 -11.98 8.14
C SER A 139 -2.64 -12.74 6.92
N ALA A 140 -2.44 -12.17 5.72
CA ALA A 140 -2.83 -12.81 4.46
C ALA A 140 -2.09 -14.13 4.21
N ASP A 141 -0.82 -14.20 4.62
CA ASP A 141 0.01 -15.39 4.44
C ASP A 141 -0.54 -16.59 5.23
N ASP A 142 -1.06 -16.34 6.43
CA ASP A 142 -1.65 -17.39 7.27
C ASP A 142 -3.00 -17.86 6.70
N VAL A 143 -3.81 -16.94 6.14
CA VAL A 143 -5.04 -17.31 5.42
C VAL A 143 -4.71 -18.25 4.26
N TYR A 144 -3.70 -17.95 3.45
CA TYR A 144 -3.31 -18.84 2.36
C TYR A 144 -2.65 -20.15 2.83
N ARG A 145 -1.91 -20.11 3.94
CA ARG A 145 -1.26 -21.30 4.50
C ARG A 145 -2.28 -22.33 4.97
N THR A 146 -3.19 -21.89 5.86
CA THR A 146 -4.28 -22.73 6.37
C THR A 146 -5.14 -23.24 5.23
N ALA A 147 -5.31 -22.42 4.19
CA ALA A 147 -6.06 -22.80 3.02
C ALA A 147 -5.46 -23.98 2.25
N LEU A 148 -4.15 -23.90 1.99
CA LEU A 148 -3.42 -24.94 1.27
C LEU A 148 -3.31 -26.22 2.09
N GLU A 149 -3.12 -26.09 3.41
CA GLU A 149 -3.08 -27.23 4.34
C GLU A 149 -4.42 -27.99 4.36
N GLN A 150 -5.55 -27.28 4.42
CA GLN A 150 -6.89 -27.89 4.33
C GLN A 150 -7.16 -28.54 2.98
N ALA A 151 -6.60 -27.97 1.90
CA ALA A 151 -6.66 -28.58 0.56
C ALA A 151 -5.72 -29.80 0.41
N GLY A 152 -4.88 -30.10 1.41
CA GLY A 152 -3.94 -31.22 1.39
C GLY A 152 -2.70 -30.97 0.52
N VAL A 153 -2.35 -29.71 0.27
CA VAL A 153 -1.14 -29.33 -0.48
C VAL A 153 0.01 -29.15 0.49
N ASP A 154 1.14 -29.81 0.24
CA ASP A 154 2.35 -29.64 1.03
C ASP A 154 2.95 -28.24 0.79
N ILE A 155 3.28 -27.56 1.89
CA ILE A 155 3.73 -26.18 1.95
C ILE A 155 5.10 -26.05 2.62
N GLU A 156 5.74 -27.16 2.99
CA GLU A 156 7.08 -27.13 3.60
C GLU A 156 8.12 -26.49 2.66
N GLY A 157 8.87 -25.52 3.19
CA GLY A 157 9.92 -24.81 2.44
C GLY A 157 9.41 -23.78 1.42
N VAL A 158 8.10 -23.56 1.31
CA VAL A 158 7.55 -22.60 0.34
C VAL A 158 7.49 -21.18 0.93
N HIS A 159 7.98 -20.21 0.16
CA HIS A 159 7.94 -18.80 0.54
C HIS A 159 6.52 -18.22 0.40
N PRO A 160 6.06 -17.34 1.33
CA PRO A 160 4.68 -16.85 1.33
C PRO A 160 4.20 -16.18 0.04
N SER A 161 5.12 -15.55 -0.70
CA SER A 161 4.83 -14.95 -2.01
C SER A 161 4.29 -15.95 -3.05
N ALA A 162 4.53 -17.25 -2.89
CA ALA A 162 4.06 -18.29 -3.79
C ALA A 162 2.66 -18.81 -3.44
N PHE A 163 2.20 -18.65 -2.18
CA PHE A 163 0.91 -19.18 -1.73
C PHE A 163 -0.28 -18.73 -2.59
N PRO A 164 -0.40 -17.45 -3.01
CA PRO A 164 -1.53 -17.02 -3.85
C PRO A 164 -1.58 -17.73 -5.20
N LYS A 165 -0.42 -18.09 -5.77
CA LYS A 165 -0.34 -18.81 -7.05
C LYS A 165 -0.70 -20.27 -6.88
N MET A 166 -0.25 -20.89 -5.79
CA MET A 166 -0.61 -22.28 -5.48
C MET A 166 -2.10 -22.44 -5.21
N VAL A 167 -2.74 -21.49 -4.52
CA VAL A 167 -4.19 -21.50 -4.31
C VAL A 167 -4.94 -21.43 -5.63
N LYS A 168 -4.52 -20.54 -6.55
CA LYS A 168 -5.11 -20.47 -7.91
C LYS A 168 -4.97 -21.81 -8.65
N MET A 169 -3.79 -22.43 -8.59
CA MET A 169 -3.57 -23.73 -9.20
C MET A 169 -4.45 -24.82 -8.58
N ALA A 170 -4.61 -24.84 -7.25
CA ALA A 170 -5.47 -25.80 -6.56
C ALA A 170 -6.95 -25.65 -6.99
N ILE A 171 -7.42 -24.41 -7.13
CA ILE A 171 -8.78 -24.11 -7.63
C ILE A 171 -8.95 -24.61 -9.08
N GLU A 172 -7.98 -24.33 -9.95
CA GLU A 172 -7.99 -24.80 -11.34
C GLU A 172 -7.99 -26.33 -11.42
N GLN A 173 -7.22 -27.01 -10.57
CA GLN A 173 -7.19 -28.48 -10.50
C GLN A 173 -8.53 -29.07 -10.03
N GLN A 174 -9.19 -28.45 -9.05
CA GLN A 174 -10.53 -28.87 -8.64
C GLN A 174 -11.54 -28.69 -9.78
N ASN A 175 -11.50 -27.57 -10.49
CA ASN A 175 -12.41 -27.28 -11.61
C ASN A 175 -12.15 -28.17 -12.84
N ASN A 176 -10.90 -28.56 -13.08
CA ASN A 176 -10.51 -29.38 -14.23
C ASN A 176 -10.59 -30.89 -13.93
N LYS A 177 -11.08 -31.29 -12.75
CA LYS A 177 -11.33 -32.69 -12.42
C LYS A 177 -12.49 -33.19 -13.28
N ARG A 178 -12.16 -33.84 -14.40
CA ARG A 178 -13.13 -34.42 -15.33
C ARG A 178 -14.10 -35.32 -14.55
N PRO A 179 -15.43 -35.21 -14.77
CA PRO A 179 -16.37 -36.11 -14.13
C PRO A 179 -16.00 -37.54 -14.51
N VAL A 180 -15.65 -38.35 -13.51
CA VAL A 180 -15.47 -39.78 -13.69
C VAL A 180 -16.88 -40.34 -13.89
N ILE A 181 -17.24 -40.58 -15.15
CA ILE A 181 -18.47 -41.28 -15.48
C ILE A 181 -18.26 -42.71 -14.98
N ALA A 182 -18.89 -43.05 -13.85
CA ALA A 182 -18.93 -44.42 -13.38
C ALA A 182 -19.71 -45.23 -14.42
N GLN A 183 -19.01 -46.03 -15.22
CA GLN A 183 -19.64 -47.06 -16.02
C GLN A 183 -20.02 -48.16 -15.04
N ASP A 184 -21.31 -48.29 -14.75
CA ASP A 184 -21.74 -49.42 -13.94
C ASP A 184 -21.40 -50.70 -14.73
N SER A 185 -20.69 -51.62 -14.09
CA SER A 185 -20.25 -52.85 -14.75
C SER A 185 -21.43 -53.81 -14.99
N ALA A 186 -22.56 -53.59 -14.32
CA ALA A 186 -23.75 -54.44 -14.39
C ALA A 186 -24.45 -54.30 -15.74
N THR A 187 -24.70 -53.08 -16.20
CA THR A 187 -25.30 -52.75 -17.50
C THR A 187 -24.41 -53.17 -18.66
N VAL A 188 -23.08 -53.07 -18.52
CA VAL A 188 -22.14 -53.59 -19.53
C VAL A 188 -22.26 -55.11 -19.62
N SER A 189 -22.36 -55.81 -18.49
CA SER A 189 -22.49 -57.28 -18.47
C SER A 189 -23.84 -57.79 -18.98
N GLU A 190 -24.94 -57.07 -18.73
CA GLU A 190 -26.26 -57.40 -19.27
C GLU A 190 -26.35 -57.10 -20.76
N PHE A 191 -25.74 -56.01 -21.22
CA PHE A 191 -25.63 -55.68 -22.63
C PHE A 191 -24.80 -56.72 -23.40
N GLU A 192 -23.68 -57.18 -22.84
CA GLU A 192 -22.86 -58.26 -23.44
C GLU A 192 -23.62 -59.60 -23.51
N LYS A 193 -24.42 -59.92 -22.50
CA LYS A 193 -25.28 -61.11 -22.50
C LYS A 193 -26.42 -61.00 -23.51
N ALA A 194 -27.06 -59.84 -23.61
CA ALA A 194 -28.16 -59.58 -24.54
C ALA A 194 -27.66 -59.47 -26.00
N PHE A 195 -26.44 -58.98 -26.20
CA PHE A 195 -25.83 -58.80 -27.52
C PHE A 195 -24.38 -59.34 -27.60
N PRO A 196 -24.21 -60.68 -27.64
CA PRO A 196 -22.89 -61.32 -27.61
C PRO A 196 -21.99 -60.99 -28.81
N THR A 197 -22.56 -60.55 -29.92
CA THR A 197 -21.85 -60.18 -31.16
C THR A 197 -21.60 -58.68 -31.29
N ALA A 198 -22.10 -57.85 -30.36
CA ALA A 198 -21.99 -56.39 -30.45
C ALA A 198 -20.53 -55.88 -30.43
N GLY A 199 -19.63 -56.58 -29.74
CA GLY A 199 -18.20 -56.23 -29.72
C GLY A 199 -17.47 -56.44 -31.06
N LYS A 200 -18.08 -57.13 -32.02
CA LYS A 200 -17.53 -57.38 -33.36
C LYS A 200 -17.98 -56.35 -34.40
N LEU A 201 -18.87 -55.43 -34.03
CA LEU A 201 -19.33 -54.37 -34.91
C LEU A 201 -18.22 -53.32 -35.06
N LYS A 202 -17.56 -53.32 -36.22
CA LYS A 202 -16.65 -52.26 -36.63
C LYS A 202 -17.48 -50.98 -36.73
N ARG A 203 -17.28 -50.02 -35.81
CA ARG A 203 -17.83 -48.67 -35.98
C ARG A 203 -17.24 -48.11 -37.27
N GLY A 204 -18.09 -47.99 -38.29
CA GLY A 204 -17.75 -47.30 -39.52
C GLY A 204 -17.81 -45.80 -39.25
N PHE A 205 -16.72 -45.12 -39.60
CA PHE A 205 -16.42 -43.69 -39.43
C PHE A 205 -15.93 -43.29 -38.04
#